data_AF-A0T1C7-F1
#
_entry.id   AF-A0T1C7-F1
#
_cell.length_a   1.000
_cell.length_b   1.000
_cell.length_c   1.000
_cell.angle_alpha   90.00
_cell.angle_beta   90.00
_cell.angle_gamma   90.00
#
_symmetry.space_group_name_H-M   'P 1'
#
loop_
_entity.id
_entity.type
_entity.pdbx_description
1 polymer ?
#
loop_
_entity_poly.entity_id
_entity_poly.type
_entity_poly.pdbx_seq_one_letter_code
_entity_poly.pdbx_strand_id
1 'polypeptide(L)'
;VTGKLSEFSKNSKKIHIDIDPANVGKSVAVDVPIVGDVKSVLGDMIKLAQAEPAFLPKYHQQIKPWWDQIKAWKEKAPMGYQQGPKDIRAQYVIDMLYQLSKGEAIVTTDVG
;
A
#
# COMPACT_ATOMS: atom_id res chain seq x y z
N VAL A 1 12.01 3.60 0.93
CA VAL A 1 13.07 3.31 1.92
C VAL A 1 12.63 2.12 2.77
N THR A 2 13.36 1.01 2.73
CA THR A 2 13.00 -0.29 3.37
C THR A 2 13.48 -0.43 4.82
N GLY A 3 14.19 0.58 5.35
CA GLY A 3 14.89 0.47 6.63
C GLY A 3 15.96 -0.62 6.58
N LYS A 4 16.14 -1.37 7.67
CA LYS A 4 17.08 -2.49 7.76
C LYS A 4 16.55 -3.68 6.94
N LEU A 5 17.21 -4.00 5.83
CA LEU A 5 16.78 -5.04 4.89
C LEU A 5 16.55 -6.42 5.52
N SER A 6 17.35 -6.79 6.54
CA SER A 6 17.19 -8.09 7.23
C SER A 6 15.90 -8.20 8.03
N GLU A 7 15.28 -7.07 8.41
CA GLU A 7 14.01 -7.02 9.12
C GLU A 7 12.83 -6.71 8.19
N PHE A 8 13.11 -6.26 6.97
CA PHE A 8 12.09 -5.91 6.00
C PHE A 8 11.36 -7.17 5.51
N SER A 9 10.11 -7.32 5.95
CA SER A 9 9.23 -8.41 5.49
C SER A 9 9.89 -9.80 5.68
N LYS A 10 10.54 -10.01 6.83
CA LYS A 10 11.41 -11.17 7.10
C LYS A 10 10.72 -12.53 6.91
N ASN A 11 9.45 -12.64 7.31
CA ASN A 11 8.70 -13.90 7.32
C ASN A 11 7.64 -13.99 6.21
N SER A 12 7.86 -13.31 5.08
CA SER A 12 6.93 -13.29 3.95
C SER A 12 7.52 -13.92 2.69
N LYS A 13 6.64 -14.50 1.88
CA LYS A 13 6.90 -14.75 0.45
C LYS A 13 6.77 -13.43 -0.30
N LYS A 14 7.75 -13.14 -1.16
CA LYS A 14 7.89 -11.89 -1.89
C LYS A 14 7.63 -12.12 -3.37
N ILE A 15 6.60 -11.46 -3.88
CA ILE A 15 6.24 -11.44 -5.29
C ILE A 15 6.49 -10.01 -5.77
N HIS A 16 7.26 -9.83 -6.84
CA HIS A 16 7.61 -8.50 -7.37
C HIS A 16 7.28 -8.44 -8.86
N ILE A 17 6.37 -7.53 -9.21
CA ILE A 17 6.00 -7.21 -10.59
C ILE A 17 6.67 -5.88 -10.95
N ASP A 18 7.59 -5.90 -11.91
CA ASP A 18 8.23 -4.69 -12.43
C ASP A 18 8.37 -4.80 -13.95
N ILE A 19 8.26 -3.68 -14.67
CA ILE A 19 8.43 -3.67 -16.13
C ILE A 19 9.91 -3.76 -16.52
N ASP A 20 10.79 -3.27 -15.64
CA ASP A 20 12.24 -3.30 -15.82
C ASP A 20 12.86 -4.49 -15.06
N PRO A 21 13.43 -5.49 -15.76
CA PRO A 21 14.07 -6.63 -15.11
C PRO A 21 15.23 -6.23 -14.19
N ALA A 22 15.87 -5.07 -14.38
CA ALA A 22 16.97 -4.62 -13.55
C ALA A 22 16.54 -4.20 -12.13
N ASN A 23 15.24 -3.93 -11.90
CA ASN A 23 14.72 -3.57 -10.58
C ASN A 23 14.28 -4.81 -9.77
N VAL A 24 13.96 -5.91 -10.44
CA VAL A 24 13.51 -7.14 -9.77
C VAL A 24 14.68 -7.77 -9.01
N GLY A 25 14.52 -7.94 -7.69
CA GLY A 25 15.57 -8.52 -6.84
C GLY A 25 16.72 -7.58 -6.48
N LYS A 26 16.73 -6.33 -6.97
CA LYS A 26 17.84 -5.38 -6.81
C LYS A 26 18.17 -5.06 -5.36
N SER A 27 17.15 -4.79 -4.54
CA SER A 27 17.31 -4.38 -3.14
C SER A 27 16.86 -5.43 -2.13
N VAL A 28 15.89 -6.27 -2.52
CA VAL A 28 15.31 -7.32 -1.67
C VAL A 28 15.17 -8.57 -2.54
N ALA A 29 15.63 -9.72 -2.05
CA ALA A 29 15.45 -11.00 -2.75
C ALA A 29 13.95 -11.29 -2.96
N VAL A 30 13.61 -11.80 -4.14
CA VAL A 30 12.22 -12.05 -4.56
C VAL A 30 12.05 -13.55 -4.82
N ASP A 31 10.97 -14.13 -4.30
CA ASP A 31 10.64 -15.55 -4.48
C ASP A 31 9.95 -15.81 -5.83
N VAL A 32 9.09 -14.89 -6.25
CA VAL A 32 8.37 -14.96 -7.54
C VAL A 32 8.55 -13.64 -8.31
N PRO A 33 9.54 -13.57 -9.22
CA PRO A 33 9.74 -12.42 -10.08
C PRO A 33 8.78 -12.44 -11.28
N ILE A 34 8.15 -11.32 -11.58
CA ILE A 34 7.30 -11.15 -12.76
C ILE A 34 7.75 -9.89 -13.50
N VAL A 35 8.26 -10.06 -14.72
CA VAL A 35 8.67 -8.93 -15.57
C VAL A 35 7.55 -8.59 -16.53
N GLY A 36 6.98 -7.39 -16.41
CA GLY A 36 5.92 -6.95 -17.31
C GLY A 36 5.15 -5.72 -16.82
N ASP A 37 4.30 -5.20 -17.70
CA ASP A 37 3.39 -4.11 -17.38
C ASP A 37 2.39 -4.54 -16.30
N VAL A 38 2.35 -3.81 -15.18
CA VAL A 38 1.53 -4.15 -14.02
C VAL A 38 0.04 -4.16 -14.32
N LYS A 39 -0.45 -3.32 -15.26
CA LYS A 39 -1.87 -3.28 -15.64
C LYS A 39 -2.25 -4.57 -16.37
N SER A 40 -1.40 -5.04 -17.27
CA SER A 40 -1.60 -6.32 -17.97
C SER A 40 -1.53 -7.50 -17.01
N VAL A 41 -0.49 -7.57 -16.16
CA VAL A 41 -0.30 -8.66 -15.20
C VAL A 41 -1.47 -8.76 -14.21
N LEU A 42 -1.89 -7.63 -13.63
CA LEU A 42 -3.06 -7.62 -12.74
C LEU A 42 -4.35 -7.99 -13.48
N GLY A 43 -4.49 -7.58 -14.74
CA GLY A 43 -5.62 -7.96 -15.58
C GLY A 43 -5.73 -9.47 -15.73
N ASP A 44 -4.62 -10.17 -15.97
CA ASP A 44 -4.61 -11.63 -16.07
C ASP A 44 -4.84 -12.32 -14.73
N MET A 45 -4.26 -11.80 -13.64
CA MET A 45 -4.52 -12.30 -12.29
C MET A 45 -6.01 -12.19 -11.90
N ILE A 46 -6.66 -11.09 -12.26
CA ILE A 46 -8.10 -10.89 -12.02
C ILE A 46 -8.91 -11.92 -12.81
N LYS A 47 -8.61 -12.14 -14.10
CA LYS A 47 -9.29 -13.17 -14.90
C LYS A 47 -9.15 -14.55 -14.29
N LEU A 48 -7.94 -14.91 -13.84
CA LEU A 48 -7.69 -16.19 -13.17
C LEU A 48 -8.50 -16.31 -11.87
N ALA A 49 -8.54 -15.27 -11.05
CA ALA A 49 -9.34 -15.26 -9.82
C ALA A 49 -10.85 -15.36 -10.09
N GLN A 50 -11.33 -14.79 -11.18
CA GLN A 50 -12.74 -14.83 -11.59
C GLN A 50 -13.14 -16.18 -12.24
N ALA A 51 -12.19 -16.86 -12.89
CA ALA A 51 -12.39 -18.19 -13.45
C ALA A 51 -12.70 -19.26 -12.38
N GLU A 52 -12.39 -18.97 -11.11
CA GLU A 52 -12.74 -19.79 -9.95
C GLU A 52 -13.70 -19.04 -9.02
N PRO A 53 -15.02 -19.09 -9.22
CA PRO A 53 -15.99 -18.29 -8.46
C PRO A 53 -15.94 -18.46 -6.93
N ALA A 54 -15.50 -19.64 -6.47
CA ALA A 54 -15.35 -19.94 -5.05
C ALA A 54 -14.02 -19.43 -4.43
N PHE A 55 -13.04 -19.05 -5.25
CA PHE A 55 -11.72 -18.63 -4.80
C PHE A 55 -11.80 -17.38 -3.93
N LEU A 56 -12.38 -16.29 -4.45
CA LEU A 56 -12.42 -15.01 -3.74
C LEU A 56 -13.19 -15.06 -2.41
N PRO A 57 -14.42 -15.63 -2.33
CA PRO A 57 -15.13 -15.73 -1.05
C PRO A 57 -14.37 -16.56 -0.02
N LYS A 58 -13.81 -17.70 -0.43
CA LYS A 58 -13.00 -18.57 0.43
C LYS A 58 -11.76 -17.85 0.93
N TYR A 59 -11.04 -17.16 0.03
CA TYR A 59 -9.84 -16.43 0.39
C TYR A 59 -10.14 -15.25 1.33
N HIS A 60 -11.20 -14.49 1.08
CA HIS A 60 -11.65 -13.41 1.97
C HIS A 60 -11.93 -13.89 3.38
N GLN A 61 -12.57 -15.05 3.54
CA GLN A 61 -12.79 -15.65 4.86
C GLN A 61 -11.47 -16.01 5.55
N GLN A 62 -10.51 -16.56 4.80
CA GLN A 62 -9.19 -16.94 5.33
C GLN A 62 -8.38 -15.74 5.82
N ILE A 63 -8.42 -14.61 5.11
CA ILE A 63 -7.67 -13.40 5.47
C ILE A 63 -8.41 -12.46 6.42
N LYS A 64 -9.65 -12.77 6.81
CA LYS A 64 -10.44 -11.93 7.72
C LYS A 64 -9.70 -11.62 9.04
N PRO A 65 -9.08 -12.59 9.75
CA PRO A 65 -8.36 -12.29 10.99
C PRO A 65 -7.22 -11.29 10.79
N TRP A 66 -6.56 -11.33 9.64
CA TRP A 66 -5.50 -10.39 9.30
C TRP A 66 -6.04 -8.97 9.09
N TRP A 67 -7.18 -8.83 8.40
CA TRP A 67 -7.86 -7.54 8.26
C TRP A 67 -8.35 -6.98 9.59
N ASP A 68 -8.87 -7.83 10.48
CA ASP A 68 -9.27 -7.44 11.83
C ASP A 68 -8.06 -6.90 12.62
N GLN A 69 -6.89 -7.56 12.49
CA GLN A 69 -5.64 -7.10 13.12
C GLN A 69 -5.17 -5.74 12.57
N ILE A 70 -5.22 -5.54 11.25
CA ILE A 70 -4.89 -4.25 10.62
C ILE A 70 -5.82 -3.16 11.13
N LYS A 71 -7.13 -3.45 11.23
CA LYS A 71 -8.13 -2.51 11.76
C LYS A 71 -7.80 -2.11 13.19
N ALA A 72 -7.48 -3.08 14.05
CA ALA A 72 -7.09 -2.82 15.44
C ALA A 72 -5.83 -1.93 15.54
N TRP A 73 -4.85 -2.11 14.65
CA TRP A 73 -3.67 -1.23 14.62
C TRP A 73 -4.00 0.19 14.17
N LYS A 74 -4.86 0.35 13.16
CA LYS A 74 -5.33 1.67 12.71
C LYS A 74 -6.09 2.43 13.80
N GLU A 75 -6.90 1.71 14.59
CA GLU A 75 -7.63 2.28 15.72
C GLU A 75 -6.70 2.63 16.89
N LYS A 76 -5.68 1.81 17.16
CA LYS A 76 -4.73 2.04 18.25
C LYS A 76 -3.79 3.21 17.98
N ALA A 77 -3.40 3.43 16.72
CA ALA A 77 -2.45 4.46 16.33
C ALA A 77 -2.92 5.18 15.05
N PRO A 78 -4.01 5.96 15.12
CA PRO A 78 -4.48 6.73 13.99
C PRO A 78 -3.46 7.82 13.65
N MET A 79 -3.33 8.11 12.35
CA MET A 79 -2.63 9.33 11.93
C MET A 79 -3.46 10.53 12.39
N GLY A 80 -2.87 11.42 13.16
CA GLY A 80 -3.57 12.57 13.70
C GLY A 80 -2.62 13.63 14.25
N TYR A 81 -3.17 14.81 14.46
CA TYR A 81 -2.49 15.95 15.05
C TYR A 81 -3.49 16.75 15.90
N GLN A 82 -2.98 17.53 16.86
CA GLN A 82 -3.79 18.43 17.66
C GLN A 82 -3.63 19.86 17.17
N GLN A 83 -4.63 20.40 16.49
CA GLN A 83 -4.62 21.81 16.09
C GLN A 83 -4.74 22.69 17.35
N GLY A 84 -3.69 23.48 17.62
CA GLY A 84 -3.67 24.42 18.73
C GLY A 84 -4.45 25.70 18.42
N PRO A 85 -4.76 26.52 19.43
CA PRO A 85 -5.57 27.73 19.24
C PRO A 85 -4.84 28.90 18.59
N LYS A 86 -3.50 28.89 18.53
CA LYS A 86 -2.70 30.04 18.10
C LYS A 86 -1.90 29.80 16.81
N ASP A 87 -1.28 28.63 16.68
CA ASP A 87 -0.39 28.33 15.55
C ASP A 87 -1.07 27.40 14.55
N ILE A 88 -0.94 27.70 13.26
CA ILE A 88 -1.42 26.83 12.18
C ILE A 88 -0.41 25.70 11.96
N ARG A 89 -0.84 24.44 12.17
CA ARG A 89 0.01 23.29 11.90
C ARG A 89 0.03 22.95 10.42
N ALA A 90 1.17 22.48 9.92
CA ALA A 90 1.30 22.08 8.51
C ALA A 90 0.28 20.98 8.13
N GLN A 91 0.06 20.01 9.02
CA GLN A 91 -0.93 18.96 8.80
C GLN A 91 -2.34 19.52 8.62
N TYR A 92 -2.71 20.56 9.39
CA TYR A 92 -3.99 21.24 9.26
C TYR A 92 -4.15 21.91 7.90
N VAL A 93 -3.09 22.54 7.39
CA VAL A 93 -3.10 23.16 6.06
C VAL A 93 -3.37 22.11 4.98
N ILE A 94 -2.70 20.95 5.04
CA ILE A 94 -2.90 19.86 4.08
C ILE A 94 -4.31 19.29 4.16
N ASP A 95 -4.85 19.08 5.38
CA ASP A 95 -6.22 18.63 5.56
C ASP A 95 -7.24 19.62 5.00
N MET A 96 -7.05 20.92 5.24
CA MET A 96 -7.94 21.96 4.70
C MET A 96 -7.87 22.02 3.16
N LEU A 97 -6.69 21.87 2.57
CA LEU A 97 -6.54 21.76 1.12
C LEU A 97 -7.29 20.54 0.57
N TYR A 98 -7.17 19.39 1.22
CA TYR A 98 -7.92 18.19 0.85
C TYR A 98 -9.43 18.41 0.93
N GLN A 99 -9.93 18.99 2.02
CA GLN A 99 -11.36 19.26 2.21
C GLN A 99 -11.92 20.23 1.16
N LEU A 100 -11.21 21.33 0.89
CA LEU A 100 -11.65 22.36 -0.07
C LEU A 100 -11.58 21.86 -1.51
N SER A 101 -10.55 21.07 -1.84
CA SER A 101 -10.41 20.45 -3.16
C SER A 101 -11.24 19.18 -3.34
N LYS A 102 -11.87 18.68 -2.27
CA LYS A 102 -12.56 17.39 -2.22
C LYS A 102 -11.67 16.22 -2.66
N GLY A 103 -10.35 16.35 -2.49
CA GLY A 103 -9.37 15.36 -2.92
C GLY A 103 -9.09 15.35 -4.43
N GLU A 104 -9.54 16.36 -5.19
CA GLU A 104 -9.38 16.42 -6.65
C GLU A 104 -8.20 17.29 -7.10
N ALA A 105 -7.53 18.00 -6.18
CA ALA A 105 -6.38 18.83 -6.52
C ALA A 105 -5.17 18.00 -6.97
N ILE A 106 -4.46 18.49 -7.99
CA ILE A 106 -3.12 18.02 -8.32
C ILE A 106 -2.15 18.63 -7.31
N VAL A 107 -1.44 17.78 -6.56
CA VAL A 107 -0.48 18.21 -5.53
C VAL A 107 0.95 18.02 -6.03
N THR A 108 1.77 19.05 -5.87
CA THR A 108 3.23 18.99 -6.12
C THR A 108 3.96 19.44 -4.85
N THR A 109 5.10 18.85 -4.56
CA THR A 109 5.91 19.15 -3.37
C THR A 109 7.38 19.18 -3.74
N ASP A 110 8.17 19.95 -2.98
CA ASP A 110 9.63 19.78 -2.95
C ASP A 110 9.99 18.67 -1.92
N VAL A 111 11.18 18.71 -1.33
CA VAL A 111 11.67 17.77 -0.31
C VAL A 111 11.54 18.36 1.10
N GLY A 112 11.10 17.56 2.07
CA GLY A 112 10.98 17.95 3.49
C GLY A 112 10.75 16.76 4.42
#